data_AF-A0A932NRA5-F1
#
_entry.id   AF-A0A932NRA5-F1
#
_cell.length_a   1.000
_cell.length_b   1.000
_cell.length_c   1.000
_cell.angle_alpha   90.00
_cell.angle_beta   90.00
_cell.angle_gamma   90.00
#
_symmetry.space_group_name_H-M   'P 1'
#
loop_
_entity.id
_entity.type
_entity.pdbx_description
1 polymer ?
#
loop_
_entity_poly.entity_id
_entity_poly.type
_entity_poly.pdbx_seq_one_letter_code
_entity_poly.pdbx_strand_id
1 'polypeptide(L)'
;MRTERKTVTVIGLGLMGSALARAFADAGYEFTVWNRTPEKAEPFSGIVRTSENAGIDASFPNSLLSWFVKAIERGHGADDIPSLYEAFRRP
;
A
#
# COMPACT_ATOMS: atom_id res chain seq x y z
N MET A 1 30.23 3.54 9.43
CA MET A 1 29.13 4.50 9.21
C MET A 1 27.95 3.69 8.65
N ARG A 2 26.88 3.50 9.41
CA ARG A 2 25.73 2.70 8.96
C ARG A 2 24.94 3.61 8.02
N THR A 3 25.00 3.35 6.72
CA THR A 3 24.24 4.11 5.73
C THR A 3 22.76 3.93 6.06
N GLU A 4 22.06 5.01 6.43
CA GLU A 4 20.62 4.94 6.65
C GLU A 4 19.94 4.61 5.31
N ARG A 5 19.49 3.37 5.15
CA ARG A 5 18.65 2.98 4.02
C ARG A 5 17.27 3.59 4.24
N LYS A 6 16.86 4.46 3.32
CA LYS A 6 15.55 5.10 3.36
C LYS A 6 14.48 4.04 3.03
N THR A 7 13.40 4.05 3.81
CA THR A 7 12.29 3.11 3.66
C THR A 7 11.13 3.74 2.89
N VAL A 8 10.55 3.03 1.91
CA VAL A 8 9.46 3.52 1.07
C VAL A 8 8.32 2.48 1.00
N THR A 9 7.06 2.93 1.02
CA THR A 9 5.89 2.05 0.81
C THR A 9 5.13 2.49 -0.43
N VAL A 10 4.89 1.56 -1.36
CA VAL A 10 4.09 1.80 -2.57
C VAL A 10 2.73 1.11 -2.41
N ILE A 11 1.67 1.91 -2.38
CA ILE A 11 0.29 1.44 -2.28
C ILE A 11 -0.35 1.52 -3.66
N GLY A 12 -0.71 0.36 -4.21
CA GLY A 12 -1.28 0.21 -5.55
C GLY A 12 -0.23 -0.05 -6.62
N LEU A 13 -0.40 -1.15 -7.37
CA LEU A 13 0.50 -1.58 -8.44
C LEU A 13 -0.17 -1.42 -9.82
N GLY A 14 -0.57 -0.19 -10.12
CA GLY A 14 -0.91 0.24 -11.49
C GLY A 14 0.35 0.50 -12.34
N LEU A 15 0.20 1.12 -13.51
CA LEU A 15 1.32 1.48 -14.40
C LEU A 15 2.38 2.32 -13.66
N MET A 16 1.93 3.35 -12.94
CA MET A 16 2.81 4.25 -12.20
C MET A 16 3.40 3.59 -10.95
N GLY A 17 2.58 2.92 -10.14
CA GLY A 17 3.03 2.28 -8.90
C GLY A 17 4.08 1.20 -9.14
N SER A 18 3.92 0.41 -10.21
CA SER A 18 4.90 -0.61 -10.60
C SER A 18 6.22 -0.01 -11.09
N ALA A 19 6.16 1.12 -11.81
CA ALA A 19 7.36 1.84 -12.25
C ALA A 19 8.12 2.45 -11.07
N LEU A 20 7.41 3.04 -10.11
CA LEU A 20 7.99 3.57 -8.87
C LEU A 20 8.61 2.46 -8.02
N ALA A 21 7.92 1.33 -7.84
CA ALA A 21 8.43 0.18 -7.10
C ALA A 21 9.77 -0.32 -7.70
N ARG A 22 9.88 -0.40 -9.04
CA ARG A 22 11.14 -0.74 -9.71
C ARG A 22 12.23 0.31 -9.48
N ALA A 23 11.90 1.59 -9.65
CA ALA A 23 12.87 2.67 -9.46
C ALA A 23 13.44 2.71 -8.03
N PHE A 24 12.61 2.48 -7.01
CA PHE A 24 13.06 2.39 -5.62
C PHE A 24 13.93 1.15 -5.37
N ALA A 25 13.60 0.01 -5.99
CA ALA A 25 14.42 -1.20 -5.94
C ALA A 25 15.82 -0.95 -6.52
N ASP A 26 15.88 -0.40 -7.73
CA ASP A 26 17.12 -0.15 -8.46
C ASP A 26 18.02 0.86 -7.72
N ALA A 27 17.42 1.81 -7.02
CA ALA A 27 18.13 2.79 -6.20
C ALA A 27 18.53 2.28 -4.80
N GLY A 28 18.25 1.00 -4.47
CA GLY A 28 18.69 0.36 -3.23
C GLY A 28 17.93 0.78 -1.97
N TYR A 29 16.73 1.34 -2.13
CA TYR A 29 15.85 1.65 -0.99
C TYR A 29 15.35 0.36 -0.35
N GLU A 30 15.14 0.38 0.96
CA GLU A 30 14.23 -0.59 1.57
C GLU A 30 12.82 -0.20 1.16
N PHE A 31 12.04 -1.11 0.59
CA PHE A 31 10.68 -0.74 0.22
C PHE A 31 9.69 -1.88 0.33
N THR A 32 8.42 -1.51 0.46
CA THR A 32 7.29 -2.42 0.60
C THR A 32 6.25 -2.10 -0.46
N VAL A 33 5.52 -3.12 -0.89
CA VAL A 33 4.42 -2.96 -1.83
C VAL A 33 3.15 -3.55 -1.22
N TRP A 34 2.05 -2.82 -1.35
CA TRP A 34 0.73 -3.33 -1.00
C TRP A 34 -0.21 -3.06 -2.16
N ASN A 35 -1.00 -4.06 -2.55
CA ASN A 35 -2.01 -3.90 -3.58
C ASN A 35 -3.22 -4.76 -3.23
N ARG A 36 -4.43 -4.25 -3.47
CA ARG A 36 -5.69 -4.94 -3.18
C ARG A 36 -5.78 -6.32 -3.83
N THR A 37 -5.20 -6.48 -5.02
CA THR A 37 -5.10 -7.75 -5.76
C THR A 37 -3.69 -8.31 -5.57
N PRO A 38 -3.50 -9.37 -4.76
CA PRO A 38 -2.18 -9.88 -4.37
C PRO A 38 -1.36 -10.39 -5.55
N GLU A 39 -2.01 -10.90 -6.60
CA GLU A 39 -1.36 -11.39 -7.84
C GLU A 39 -0.56 -10.28 -8.55
N LYS A 40 -0.91 -9.00 -8.34
CA LYS A 40 -0.13 -7.88 -8.89
C LYS A 40 1.17 -7.61 -8.12
N ALA A 41 1.29 -8.11 -6.90
CA ALA A 41 2.49 -8.00 -6.07
C ALA A 41 3.46 -9.19 -6.28
N GLU A 42 3.02 -10.29 -6.88
CA GLU A 42 3.85 -11.47 -7.20
C GLU A 42 5.15 -11.16 -7.98
N PRO A 43 5.17 -10.25 -8.99
CA PRO A 43 6.41 -9.85 -9.66
C PRO A 43 7.44 -9.17 -8.73
N PHE A 44 7.01 -8.77 -7.53
CA PHE A 44 7.83 -8.14 -6.50
C PHE A 44 8.03 -9.08 -5.28
N SER A 45 7.67 -10.36 -5.37
CA SER A 45 7.69 -11.34 -4.26
C SER A 45 9.04 -11.48 -3.56
N GLY A 46 10.16 -11.43 -4.29
CA GLY A 46 11.50 -11.42 -3.70
C GLY A 46 11.77 -10.22 -2.78
N ILE A 47 11.01 -9.16 -2.96
CA ILE A 47 11.10 -7.88 -2.24
C ILE A 47 10.04 -7.82 -1.13
N VAL A 48 8.84 -8.35 -1.38
CA VAL A 48 7.76 -8.53 -0.38
C VAL A 48 8.26 -9.30 0.85
N ARG A 49 9.13 -10.30 0.65
CA ARG A 49 9.73 -11.08 1.76
C ARG A 49 10.75 -10.28 2.59
N THR A 50 11.32 -9.20 2.06
CA THR A 50 12.22 -8.30 2.79
C THR A 50 11.41 -7.29 3.63
N SER A 51 10.21 -6.93 3.18
CA SER A 51 9.24 -6.08 3.88
C SER A 51 8.69 -6.70 5.16
N GLU A 52 8.31 -7.98 5.13
CA GLU A 52 7.77 -8.68 6.32
C GLU A 52 8.81 -8.78 7.44
N ASN A 53 10.09 -8.94 7.09
CA ASN A 53 11.19 -8.98 8.05
C ASN A 53 11.59 -7.60 8.59
N ALA A 54 11.12 -6.50 7.99
CA ALA A 54 11.47 -5.14 8.39
C ALA A 54 10.61 -4.61 9.56
N GLY A 55 9.61 -5.37 10.04
CA GLY A 55 8.81 -5.00 11.19
C GLY A 55 7.99 -3.71 11.01
N ILE A 56 7.61 -3.38 9.78
CA ILE A 56 6.86 -2.16 9.48
C ILE A 56 5.46 -2.28 10.07
N ASP A 57 5.09 -1.30 10.89
CA ASP A 57 3.77 -1.21 11.49
C ASP A 57 2.69 -1.02 10.42
N ALA A 58 1.86 -2.06 10.26
CA ALA A 58 0.75 -2.08 9.32
C ALA A 58 -0.54 -1.48 9.90
N SER A 59 -0.53 -0.93 11.12
CA SER A 59 -1.71 -0.36 11.78
C SER A 59 -2.43 0.69 10.92
N PHE A 60 -1.66 1.59 10.30
CA PHE A 60 -2.21 2.64 9.43
C PHE A 60 -2.78 2.09 8.10
N PRO A 61 -2.04 1.28 7.30
CA PRO A 61 -2.59 0.63 6.13
C PRO A 61 -3.85 -0.20 6.41
N ASN A 62 -3.88 -0.94 7.52
CA ASN A 62 -5.03 -1.74 7.92
C ASN A 62 -6.23 -0.88 8.32
N SER A 63 -6.00 0.21 9.06
CA SER A 63 -7.05 1.17 9.42
C SER A 63 -7.64 1.80 8.16
N LEU A 64 -6.79 2.23 7.23
CA LEU A 64 -7.19 2.81 5.96
C LEU A 64 -8.03 1.82 5.14
N LEU A 65 -7.59 0.56 5.03
CA LEU A 65 -8.34 -0.50 4.34
C LEU A 65 -9.72 -0.73 4.97
N SER A 66 -9.82 -0.73 6.30
CA SER A 66 -11.10 -0.91 6.99
C SER A 66 -12.12 0.18 6.64
N TRP A 67 -11.65 1.41 6.39
CA TRP A 67 -12.51 2.51 5.97
C TRP A 67 -12.97 2.39 4.52
N PHE A 68 -12.08 1.93 3.63
CA PHE A 68 -12.46 1.61 2.25
C PHE A 68 -13.55 0.53 2.20
N VAL A 69 -13.37 -0.56 2.96
CA VAL A 69 -14.38 -1.63 3.05
C VAL A 69 -15.72 -1.07 3.53
N LYS A 70 -15.69 -0.27 4.60
CA LYS A 70 -16.90 0.34 5.17
C LYS A 70 -17.58 1.34 4.20
N ALA A 71 -16.82 2.06 3.38
CA ALA A 71 -17.38 2.93 2.34
C ALA A 71 -18.07 2.12 1.23
N ILE A 72 -17.45 1.01 0.81
CA ILE A 72 -18.02 0.10 -0.20
C ILE A 72 -19.33 -0.52 0.30
N GLU A 73 -19.36 -0.99 1.55
CA GLU A 73 -20.58 -1.53 2.17
C GLU A 73 -21.72 -0.50 2.25
N ARG A 74 -21.38 0.80 2.33
CA ARG A 74 -22.33 1.92 2.31
C ARG A 74 -22.75 2.34 0.91
N GLY A 75 -22.29 1.65 -0.14
CA GLY A 75 -22.69 1.89 -1.53
C GLY A 75 -21.72 2.76 -2.34
N HIS A 76 -20.61 3.22 -1.75
CA HIS A 76 -19.68 4.16 -2.39
C HIS A 76 -18.57 3.48 -3.21
N GLY A 77 -18.76 2.22 -3.62
CA GLY A 77 -17.70 1.46 -4.32
C GLY A 77 -17.32 1.97 -5.71
N ALA A 78 -18.19 2.80 -6.31
CA ALA A 78 -17.97 3.44 -7.61
C ALA A 78 -17.62 4.93 -7.50
N ASP A 79 -17.59 5.49 -6.30
CA ASP A 79 -17.43 6.92 -6.06
C ASP A 79 -15.95 7.30 -5.87
N ASP A 80 -15.66 8.59 -6.07
CA ASP A 80 -14.32 9.15 -5.90
C ASP A 80 -13.89 9.17 -4.42
N ILE A 81 -12.58 9.28 -4.19
CA ILE A 81 -11.94 9.30 -2.86
C ILE A 81 -12.65 10.20 -1.81
N PRO A 82 -13.23 11.38 -2.12
CA PRO A 82 -13.97 12.18 -1.14
C PRO A 82 -15.16 11.45 -0.49
N SER A 83 -15.75 10.46 -1.16
CA SER A 83 -16.84 9.62 -0.62
C SER A 83 -16.43 8.80 0.61
N LEU A 84 -15.14 8.59 0.85
CA LEU A 84 -14.62 7.97 2.08
C LEU A 84 -15.05 8.73 3.35
N TYR A 85 -15.34 10.03 3.25
CA TYR A 85 -15.89 10.80 4.36
C TYR A 85 -17.15 10.13 4.94
N GLU A 86 -17.97 9.53 4.08
CA GLU A 86 -19.19 8.84 4.49
C GLU A 86 -18.89 7.57 5.31
N ALA A 87 -17.68 7.00 5.28
CA ALA A 87 -17.30 5.91 6.19
C ALA A 87 -17.03 6.39 7.63
N PHE A 88 -16.62 7.65 7.80
CA PHE A 88 -16.33 8.28 9.09
C PHE A 88 -17.57 8.85 9.75
N ARG A 89 -18.58 9.25 8.96
CA ARG A 89 -19.84 9.77 9.49
C ARG A 89 -20.54 8.67 10.30
N ARG A 90 -20.79 8.92 11.59
CA ARG A 90 -21.73 8.10 12.39
C ARG A 90 -23.16 8.33 11.87
N PRO A 91 -24.05 7.32 11.96
CA PRO A 91 -25.44 7.45 11.50
C PRO A 91 -26.14 8.65 12.14
#